data_AF-A0A4Q3BXB7-F1
#
_entry.id   AF-A0A4Q3BXB7-F1
#
_cell.length_a   1.000
_cell.length_b   1.000
_cell.length_c   1.000
_cell.angle_alpha   90.00
_cell.angle_beta   90.00
_cell.angle_gamma   90.00
#
_symmetry.space_group_name_H-M   'P 1'
#
loop_
_entity.id
_entity.type
_entity.pdbx_description
1 polymer ?
#
loop_
_entity_poly.entity_id
_entity_poly.type
_entity_poly.pdbx_seq_one_letter_code
_entity_poly.pdbx_strand_id
1 'polypeptide(L)'
;LYCNLLQCTHFAGTCIIASRDGEIDGWISGYRPPDQPEALFVWQVAVHERARGAGLGVAMLEALFERNDMSDARWLKTSVTPSNRASLRMFKKFAAKRGAPMRREPWFDAAAHFGGRHESEDLYSLGPLPIPMPTQSTRKESR
;
A
#
# COMPACT_ATOMS: atom_id res chain seq x y z
N LEU A 1 19.47 1.24 3.68
CA LEU A 1 19.68 0.01 4.49
C LEU A 1 18.94 0.08 5.82
N TYR A 2 19.21 1.08 6.67
CA TYR A 2 18.59 1.16 8.01
C TYR A 2 17.05 1.18 7.99
N CYS A 3 16.43 1.98 7.13
CA CYS A 3 14.96 2.00 7.00
C CYS A 3 14.36 0.64 6.59
N ASN A 4 15.08 -0.16 5.80
CA ASN A 4 14.60 -1.51 5.43
C ASN A 4 14.59 -2.45 6.64
N LEU A 5 15.57 -2.32 7.56
CA LEU A 5 15.55 -3.08 8.81
C LEU A 5 14.34 -2.70 9.65
N LEU A 6 14.02 -1.41 9.77
CA LEU A 6 12.83 -0.95 10.48
C LEU A 6 11.54 -1.44 9.83
N GLN A 7 11.48 -1.50 8.49
CA GLN A 7 10.35 -2.08 7.77
C GLN A 7 10.18 -3.57 8.11
N CYS A 8 11.28 -4.32 8.22
CA CYS A 8 11.26 -5.74 8.55
C CYS A 8 11.03 -6.03 10.04
N THR A 9 11.26 -5.06 10.94
CA THR A 9 11.14 -5.26 12.39
C THR A 9 9.94 -4.50 12.95
N HIS A 10 10.02 -3.16 12.99
CA HIS A 10 9.02 -2.30 13.62
C HIS A 10 7.72 -2.23 12.82
N PHE A 11 7.82 -2.26 11.49
CA PHE A 11 6.69 -2.06 10.58
C PHE A 11 6.30 -3.33 9.83
N ALA A 12 6.72 -4.51 10.29
CA ALA A 12 6.46 -5.77 9.60
C ALA A 12 4.96 -6.03 9.41
N GLY A 13 4.11 -5.63 10.38
CA GLY A 13 2.66 -5.78 10.30
C GLY A 13 1.99 -4.97 9.18
N THR A 14 2.61 -3.85 8.78
CA THR A 14 2.17 -2.97 7.69
C THR A 14 2.91 -3.24 6.38
N CYS A 15 3.68 -4.32 6.30
CA CYS A 15 4.38 -4.77 5.10
C CYS A 15 3.85 -6.14 4.62
N ILE A 16 4.12 -6.48 3.36
CA ILE A 16 3.76 -7.79 2.79
C ILE A 16 4.76 -8.22 1.71
N ILE A 17 5.06 -9.52 1.68
CA ILE A 17 5.83 -10.19 0.62
C ILE A 17 4.87 -11.11 -0.13
N ALA A 18 5.03 -11.17 -1.45
CA ALA A 18 4.50 -12.26 -2.26
C ALA A 18 5.65 -13.16 -2.71
N SER A 19 5.50 -14.46 -2.49
CA SER A 19 6.47 -15.47 -2.91
C SER A 19 5.80 -16.63 -3.65
N ARG A 20 6.60 -17.29 -4.49
CA ARG A 20 6.22 -18.51 -5.22
C ARG A 20 7.43 -19.42 -5.28
N ASP A 21 7.25 -20.68 -4.92
CA ASP A 21 8.33 -21.69 -4.93
C ASP A 21 9.59 -21.26 -4.16
N GLY A 22 9.40 -20.53 -3.05
CA GLY A 22 10.50 -19.99 -2.22
C GLY A 22 11.12 -18.68 -2.73
N GLU A 23 10.77 -18.24 -3.93
CA GLU A 23 11.27 -17.01 -4.54
C GLU A 23 10.36 -15.81 -4.24
N ILE A 24 10.96 -14.66 -3.95
CA ILE A 24 10.21 -13.40 -3.75
C ILE A 24 9.88 -12.80 -5.12
N ASP A 25 8.58 -12.56 -5.34
CA ASP A 25 8.04 -11.97 -6.56
C ASP A 25 7.47 -10.56 -6.34
N GLY A 26 7.19 -10.19 -5.09
CA GLY A 26 6.68 -8.87 -4.76
C GLY A 26 6.91 -8.48 -3.31
N TRP A 27 6.97 -7.18 -3.08
CA TRP A 27 7.13 -6.57 -1.76
C TRP A 27 6.36 -5.26 -1.71
N ILE A 28 5.68 -5.02 -0.60
CA ILE A 28 5.15 -3.72 -0.23
C ILE A 28 5.64 -3.37 1.17
N SER A 29 6.24 -2.19 1.31
CA SER A 29 6.48 -1.59 2.62
C SER A 29 5.49 -0.47 2.91
N GLY A 30 5.06 -0.40 4.15
CA GLY A 30 4.20 0.67 4.62
C GLY A 30 4.31 0.87 6.13
N TYR A 31 3.74 1.96 6.60
CA TYR A 31 3.63 2.30 8.02
C TYR A 31 2.41 3.19 8.25
N ARG A 32 1.95 3.28 9.50
CA ARG A 32 0.90 4.23 9.88
C ARG A 32 1.54 5.53 10.37
N PRO A 33 1.25 6.69 9.73
CA PRO A 33 1.72 7.97 10.25
C PRO A 33 1.18 8.19 11.68
N PRO A 34 2.02 8.60 12.66
CA PRO A 34 1.59 8.72 14.06
C PRO A 34 0.42 9.67 14.30
N ASP A 35 0.30 10.72 13.48
CA ASP A 35 -0.76 11.74 13.53
C ASP A 35 -2.03 11.31 12.80
N GLN A 36 -1.98 10.25 11.99
CA GLN A 36 -3.07 9.78 11.14
C GLN A 36 -3.18 8.25 11.22
N PRO A 37 -3.58 7.71 12.38
CA PRO A 37 -3.56 6.27 12.61
C PRO A 37 -4.46 5.49 11.65
N GLU A 38 -5.55 6.06 11.16
CA GLU A 38 -6.43 5.42 10.15
C GLU A 38 -5.84 5.37 8.73
N ALA A 39 -4.64 5.93 8.51
CA ALA A 39 -3.97 5.90 7.22
C ALA A 39 -2.83 4.88 7.22
N LEU A 40 -2.77 4.08 6.16
CA LEU A 40 -1.56 3.35 5.79
C LEU A 40 -0.81 4.15 4.73
N PHE A 41 0.40 4.61 5.07
CA PHE A 41 1.33 5.14 4.08
C PHE A 41 2.10 4.00 3.43
N VAL A 42 1.88 3.77 2.15
CA VAL A 42 2.62 2.82 1.31
C VAL A 42 3.86 3.52 0.76
N TRP A 43 5.02 3.08 1.24
CA TRP A 43 6.31 3.67 0.91
C TRP A 43 6.88 3.07 -0.37
N GLN A 44 7.05 1.75 -0.43
CA GLN A 44 7.63 1.09 -1.60
C GLN A 44 6.72 -0.02 -2.08
N VAL A 45 6.60 -0.15 -3.39
CA VAL A 45 6.01 -1.31 -4.04
C VAL A 45 6.99 -1.82 -5.08
N ALA A 46 7.46 -3.05 -4.90
CA ALA A 46 8.32 -3.74 -5.82
C ALA A 46 7.62 -4.99 -6.34
N VAL A 47 7.66 -5.20 -7.65
CA VAL A 47 7.18 -6.41 -8.31
C VAL A 47 8.30 -6.89 -9.24
N HIS A 48 8.76 -8.11 -9.00
CA HIS A 48 9.79 -8.75 -9.80
C HIS A 48 9.32 -8.89 -11.25
N GLU A 49 10.25 -8.83 -12.20
CA GLU A 49 9.93 -8.78 -13.63
C GLU A 49 9.08 -9.96 -14.09
N ARG A 50 9.41 -11.16 -13.60
CA ARG A 50 8.68 -12.42 -13.85
C ARG A 50 7.21 -12.41 -13.37
N ALA A 51 6.86 -11.50 -12.48
CA ALA A 51 5.51 -11.37 -11.92
C ALA A 51 4.77 -10.09 -12.37
N ARG A 52 5.37 -9.29 -13.27
CA ARG A 52 4.72 -8.10 -13.83
C ARG A 52 3.54 -8.49 -14.72
N GLY A 53 2.57 -7.58 -14.87
CA GLY A 53 1.38 -7.80 -15.70
C GLY A 53 0.30 -8.69 -15.08
N ALA A 54 0.63 -9.51 -14.08
CA ALA A 54 -0.31 -10.43 -13.41
C ALA A 54 -1.18 -9.78 -12.31
N GLY A 55 -1.10 -8.45 -12.12
CA GLY A 55 -1.87 -7.75 -11.10
C GLY A 55 -1.37 -7.95 -9.66
N LEU A 56 -0.16 -8.50 -9.47
CA LEU A 56 0.38 -8.85 -8.15
C LEU A 56 0.40 -7.69 -7.15
N GLY A 57 0.78 -6.49 -7.59
CA GLY A 57 0.79 -5.31 -6.71
C GLY A 57 -0.60 -4.97 -6.13
N VAL A 58 -1.66 -5.07 -6.94
CA VAL A 58 -3.04 -4.88 -6.45
C VAL A 58 -3.41 -6.01 -5.50
N ALA A 59 -3.07 -7.26 -5.81
CA ALA A 59 -3.37 -8.40 -4.95
C ALA A 59 -2.68 -8.29 -3.57
N MET A 60 -1.42 -7.84 -3.52
CA MET A 60 -0.72 -7.58 -2.26
C MET A 60 -1.38 -6.46 -1.44
N LEU A 61 -1.83 -5.37 -2.08
CA LEU A 61 -2.58 -4.31 -1.40
C LEU A 61 -3.92 -4.83 -0.83
N GLU A 62 -4.69 -5.58 -1.63
CA GLU A 62 -5.95 -6.19 -1.16
C GLU A 62 -5.70 -7.09 0.06
N ALA A 63 -4.72 -8.00 -0.04
CA ALA A 63 -4.37 -8.91 1.05
C ALA A 63 -3.87 -8.16 2.31
N LEU A 64 -3.17 -7.05 2.15
CA LEU A 64 -2.72 -6.22 3.27
C LEU A 64 -3.91 -5.56 3.99
N PHE A 65 -4.86 -4.99 3.23
CA PHE A 65 -6.07 -4.34 3.76
C PHE A 65 -7.16 -5.33 4.22
N GLU A 66 -6.99 -6.62 3.98
CA GLU A 66 -7.84 -7.69 4.53
C GLU A 66 -7.35 -8.20 5.90
N ARG A 67 -6.16 -7.82 6.35
CA ARG A 67 -5.64 -8.21 7.67
C ARG A 67 -6.43 -7.55 8.79
N ASN A 68 -6.61 -8.27 9.90
CA ASN A 68 -7.28 -7.75 11.09
C ASN A 68 -6.62 -6.46 11.62
N ASP A 69 -5.28 -6.40 11.61
CA ASP A 69 -4.51 -5.23 12.05
C ASP A 69 -4.70 -4.00 11.14
N MET A 70 -5.34 -4.17 9.96
CA MET A 70 -5.69 -3.12 9.01
C MET A 70 -7.20 -2.82 8.96
N SER A 71 -7.99 -3.39 9.88
CA SER A 71 -9.46 -3.25 9.89
C SER A 71 -9.97 -1.82 10.08
N ASP A 72 -9.20 -0.97 10.76
CA ASP A 72 -9.45 0.45 10.99
C ASP A 72 -8.77 1.36 9.96
N ALA A 73 -8.02 0.80 8.99
CA ALA A 73 -7.37 1.60 7.96
C ALA A 73 -8.40 2.10 6.94
N ARG A 74 -8.67 3.40 7.00
CA ARG A 74 -9.63 4.10 6.12
C ARG A 74 -8.96 4.77 4.93
N TRP A 75 -7.64 4.93 4.95
CA TRP A 75 -6.92 5.62 3.89
C TRP A 75 -5.68 4.87 3.46
N LEU A 76 -5.43 4.82 2.16
CA LEU A 76 -4.12 4.50 1.60
C LEU A 76 -3.48 5.80 1.12
N LYS A 77 -2.29 6.11 1.63
CA LYS A 77 -1.48 7.24 1.18
C LYS A 77 -0.18 6.75 0.53
N THR A 78 0.31 7.44 -0.48
CA THR A 78 1.57 7.08 -1.15
C THR A 78 2.09 8.25 -1.96
N SER A 79 3.39 8.39 -2.10
CA SER A 79 4.00 9.35 -3.01
C SER A 79 4.39 8.67 -4.32
N VAL A 80 4.12 9.32 -5.45
CA VAL A 80 4.42 8.77 -6.77
C VAL A 80 4.95 9.86 -7.69
N THR A 81 6.07 9.61 -8.36
CA THR A 81 6.55 10.48 -9.43
C THR A 81 5.58 10.47 -10.62
N PRO A 82 5.41 11.58 -11.35
CA PRO A 82 4.56 11.62 -12.56
C PRO A 82 4.95 10.56 -13.60
N SER A 83 6.24 10.24 -13.71
CA SER A 83 6.77 9.23 -14.63
C SER A 83 6.40 7.79 -14.27
N ASN A 84 6.07 7.49 -13.01
CA ASN A 84 5.74 6.13 -12.56
C ASN A 84 4.27 5.75 -12.87
N ARG A 85 3.97 5.67 -14.17
CA ARG A 85 2.65 5.30 -14.69
C ARG A 85 2.20 3.91 -14.26
N ALA A 86 3.14 3.00 -13.96
CA ALA A 86 2.82 1.65 -13.52
C ALA A 86 2.20 1.66 -12.11
N SER A 87 2.84 2.31 -11.15
CA SER A 87 2.30 2.48 -9.79
C SER A 87 0.97 3.26 -9.81
N LEU A 88 0.86 4.32 -10.60
CA LEU A 88 -0.40 5.06 -10.74
C LEU A 88 -1.55 4.18 -11.24
N ARG A 89 -1.32 3.31 -12.23
CA ARG A 89 -2.34 2.35 -12.70
C ARG A 89 -2.72 1.35 -11.63
N MET A 90 -1.74 0.87 -10.85
CA MET A 90 -1.99 -0.05 -9.74
C MET A 90 -2.86 0.59 -8.66
N PHE A 91 -2.50 1.78 -8.17
CA PHE A 91 -3.29 2.48 -7.15
C PHE A 91 -4.69 2.85 -7.64
N LYS A 92 -4.83 3.30 -8.90
CA LYS A 92 -6.16 3.54 -9.51
C LYS A 92 -7.01 2.27 -9.56
N LYS A 93 -6.43 1.12 -9.91
CA LYS A 93 -7.15 -0.17 -9.91
C LYS A 93 -7.58 -0.60 -8.51
N PHE A 94 -6.71 -0.45 -7.52
CA PHE A 94 -7.04 -0.72 -6.12
C PHE A 94 -8.17 0.19 -5.62
N ALA A 95 -8.06 1.51 -5.86
CA ALA A 95 -9.09 2.48 -5.52
C ALA A 95 -10.46 2.11 -6.15
N ALA A 96 -10.46 1.78 -7.44
CA ALA A 96 -11.67 1.37 -8.16
C ALA A 96 -12.29 0.09 -7.58
N LYS A 97 -11.48 -0.93 -7.26
CA LYS A 97 -11.96 -2.16 -6.62
C LYS A 97 -12.62 -1.91 -5.26
N ARG A 98 -12.04 -0.99 -4.47
CA ARG A 98 -12.53 -0.62 -3.15
C ARG A 98 -13.62 0.47 -3.19
N GLY A 99 -14.01 0.95 -4.38
CA GLY A 99 -14.99 2.04 -4.53
C GLY A 99 -14.54 3.37 -3.92
N ALA A 100 -13.22 3.58 -3.75
CA ALA A 100 -12.67 4.74 -3.06
C ALA A 100 -12.20 5.82 -4.04
N PRO A 101 -12.44 7.11 -3.75
CA PRO A 101 -11.90 8.19 -4.57
C PRO A 101 -10.39 8.33 -4.33
N MET A 102 -9.70 8.85 -5.34
CA MET A 102 -8.25 9.07 -5.33
C MET A 102 -7.97 10.55 -5.56
N ARG A 103 -7.36 11.20 -4.57
CA ARG A 103 -6.95 12.61 -4.61
C ARG A 103 -5.44 12.71 -4.80
N ARG A 104 -5.00 13.83 -5.38
CA ARG A 104 -3.60 14.10 -5.70
C ARG A 104 -3.25 15.52 -5.27
N GLU A 105 -2.16 15.66 -4.55
CA GLU A 105 -1.64 16.95 -4.06
C GLU A 105 -0.11 16.98 -4.25
N PRO A 106 0.49 18.12 -4.64
CA PRO A 106 1.95 18.26 -4.66
C PRO A 106 2.53 18.02 -3.26
N TRP A 107 3.67 17.35 -3.15
CA TRP A 107 4.25 17.06 -1.84
C TRP A 107 5.76 17.26 -1.78
N PHE A 108 6.56 16.36 -2.37
CA PHE A 108 8.01 16.52 -2.39
C PHE A 108 8.44 17.16 -3.70
N ASP A 109 8.83 18.43 -3.64
CA ASP A 109 9.43 19.16 -4.75
C ASP A 109 10.87 18.71 -5.10
N ALA A 110 11.16 18.58 -6.40
CA ALA A 110 12.45 18.19 -6.96
C ALA A 110 13.61 19.08 -6.51
N ALA A 111 13.44 20.40 -6.53
CA ALA A 111 14.50 21.33 -6.16
C ALA A 111 14.63 21.41 -4.64
N ALA A 112 13.53 21.67 -3.94
CA ALA A 112 13.54 21.95 -2.50
C ALA A 112 13.91 20.72 -1.65
N HIS A 113 13.48 19.51 -2.03
CA HIS A 113 13.67 18.31 -1.22
C HIS A 113 14.74 17.37 -1.76
N PHE A 114 14.91 17.32 -3.09
CA PHE A 114 15.83 16.37 -3.72
C PHE A 114 17.09 17.02 -4.31
N GLY A 115 17.21 18.34 -4.29
CA GLY A 115 18.33 19.07 -4.87
C GLY A 115 18.48 18.82 -6.38
N GLY A 116 17.36 18.63 -7.08
CA GLY A 116 17.30 18.35 -8.52
C GLY A 116 17.72 16.93 -8.93
N ARG A 117 18.02 16.03 -7.99
CA ARG A 117 18.46 14.65 -8.29
C ARG A 117 17.33 13.67 -8.56
N HIS A 118 16.11 14.03 -8.18
CA HIS A 118 14.92 13.22 -8.38
C HIS A 118 13.75 14.10 -8.83
N GLU A 119 12.80 13.50 -9.53
CA GLU A 119 11.54 14.15 -9.91
C GLU A 119 10.72 14.52 -8.67
N SER A 120 9.86 15.54 -8.80
CA SER A 120 8.88 15.83 -7.76
C SER A 120 7.93 14.65 -7.57
N GLU A 121 7.50 14.41 -6.34
CA GLU A 121 6.52 13.40 -6.01
C GLU A 121 5.22 14.05 -5.54
N ASP A 122 4.11 13.62 -6.14
CA ASP A 122 2.77 13.97 -5.70
C ASP A 122 2.33 12.98 -4.62
N LEU A 123 1.70 13.48 -3.56
CA LEU A 123 0.97 12.66 -2.60
C LEU A 123 -0.37 12.25 -3.19
N TYR A 124 -0.61 10.95 -3.21
CA TYR A 124 -1.91 10.36 -3.53
C TYR A 124 -2.58 9.86 -2.25
N SER A 125 -3.84 10.25 -2.06
CA SER A 125 -4.68 9.79 -0.96
C SER A 125 -5.91 9.08 -1.51
N LEU A 126 -6.06 7.81 -1.17
CA LEU A 126 -7.15 6.94 -1.59
C LEU A 126 -8.03 6.66 -0.38
N GLY A 127 -9.29 7.09 -0.45
CA GLY A 127 -10.25 6.87 0.63
C GLY A 127 -11.35 7.93 0.70
N PRO A 128 -12.29 7.79 1.66
CA PRO A 128 -12.29 6.74 2.67
C PRO A 128 -12.56 5.36 2.05
N LEU A 129 -11.77 4.37 2.46
CA LEU A 129 -11.97 2.97 2.13
C LEU A 129 -13.16 2.43 2.93
N PRO A 130 -13.94 1.50 2.35
CA PRO A 130 -15.01 0.83 3.09
C PRO A 130 -14.39 -0.01 4.21
N ILE A 131 -15.00 0.06 5.40
CA ILE A 131 -14.62 -0.80 6.52
C ILE A 131 -15.07 -2.23 6.15
N PRO A 132 -14.20 -3.25 6.26
CA PRO A 132 -14.63 -4.63 6.10
C PRO A 132 -15.75 -4.92 7.08
N MET A 133 -16.93 -5.34 6.59
CA MET A 133 -18.00 -5.76 7.50
C MET A 133 -17.50 -6.98 8.29
N PRO A 134 -17.68 -7.02 9.63
CA PRO A 134 -17.31 -8.21 10.39
C PRO A 134 -18.12 -9.39 9.87
N THR A 135 -17.42 -10.41 9.37
CA THR A 135 -18.03 -11.66 8.95
C THR A 135 -18.71 -12.28 10.16
N GLN A 136 -20.05 -12.40 10.15
CA GLN A 136 -20.77 -13.09 11.21
C GLN A 136 -20.27 -14.54 11.26
N SER A 137 -19.49 -14.87 12.28
CA SER A 137 -19.11 -16.24 12.57
C SER A 137 -20.39 -16.99 12.94
N THR A 138 -20.93 -17.78 12.02
CA THR A 138 -21.95 -18.79 12.35
C THR A 138 -21.29 -19.82 13.25
N ARG A 139 -21.35 -19.58 14.56
CA ARG A 139 -21.09 -20.59 15.58
C ARG A 139 -22.20 -21.63 15.44
N LYS A 140 -21.93 -22.73 14.74
CA LYS A 140 -22.78 -23.92 14.83
C LYS A 140 -22.64 -24.46 16.25
N GLU A 141 -23.64 -24.18 17.09
CA GLU A 141 -23.84 -24.91 18.34
C GLU A 141 -24.15 -26.36 17.98
N SER A 142 -23.19 -27.24 18.25
CA SER A 142 -23.39 -28.69 18.26
C SER A 142 -24.21 -29.05 19.51
N ARG A 143 -25.46 -29.48 19.32
CA ARG A 143 -26.17 -30.35 20.25
C ARG A 143 -25.83 -31.80 19.94
#